data_AF-A0A957L4N3-F1
#
_entry.id   AF-A0A957L4N3-F1
#
_cell.length_a   1.000
_cell.length_b   1.000
_cell.length_c   1.000
_cell.angle_alpha   90.00
_cell.angle_beta   90.00
_cell.angle_gamma   90.00
#
_symmetry.space_group_name_H-M   'P 1'
#
loop_
_entity.id
_entity.type
_entity.pdbx_description
1 polymer ?
#
loop_
_entity_poly.entity_id
_entity_poly.type
_entity_poly.pdbx_seq_one_letter_code
_entity_poly.pdbx_strand_id
1 'polypeptide(L)'
;SEMSATNAEGQAATNEPGVAGAVAAPQAQQYLFIAGSNFRPRDSAATFSYTGGGCTQRNSNTGDSWFTTQIQLPDGATINSMTVYFLDNNVTYDINSELWNFNGAGGTNLLAEADSSGSPGYSSTSAPAFSHVVNNSAGPLSVVASIQGGVGSSLALCGLRIGFDYSPLATNYLPAVLREP
;
A
#
# COMPACT_ATOMS: atom_id res chain seq x y z
N SER A 1 52.60 52.84 29.22
CA SER A 1 51.38 53.34 28.57
C SER A 1 50.37 52.21 28.69
N GLU A 2 49.78 52.13 29.89
CA GLU A 2 48.33 52.31 30.17
C GLU A 2 47.57 51.00 29.84
N MET A 3 47.37 50.06 30.77
CA MET A 3 46.49 50.02 31.95
C MET A 3 45.00 50.19 31.62
N SER A 4 44.21 49.10 31.75
CA SER A 4 43.06 48.99 32.67
C SER A 4 41.94 48.09 32.14
N ALA A 5 41.42 47.24 33.03
CA ALA A 5 40.30 46.33 32.84
C ALA A 5 38.95 47.02 33.11
N THR A 6 37.87 46.56 32.46
CA THR A 6 36.49 46.63 33.00
C THR A 6 35.49 45.69 32.30
N ASN A 7 34.40 45.44 33.03
CA ASN A 7 33.43 44.33 32.96
C ASN A 7 32.35 44.39 31.87
N ALA A 8 31.60 43.28 31.81
CA ALA A 8 30.42 42.96 31.02
C ALA A 8 29.25 43.97 31.09
N GLU A 9 28.44 44.03 30.02
CA GLU A 9 26.97 43.97 29.99
C GLU A 9 26.46 43.99 28.52
N GLY A 10 25.36 43.29 28.24
CA GLY A 10 24.96 42.89 26.88
C GLY A 10 24.13 43.88 26.07
N GLN A 11 23.91 43.54 24.79
CA GLN A 11 22.89 44.02 23.83
C GLN A 11 23.28 43.46 22.45
N ALA A 12 22.42 43.00 21.55
CA ALA A 12 21.03 42.57 21.51
C ALA A 12 20.95 41.76 20.20
N ALA A 13 20.20 40.67 20.20
CA ALA A 13 20.00 39.83 19.03
C ALA A 13 19.32 40.61 17.90
N THR A 14 19.93 40.66 16.71
CA THR A 14 19.20 40.89 15.47
C THR A 14 18.82 39.52 14.90
N ASN A 15 17.73 38.97 15.43
CA ASN A 15 17.07 37.82 14.83
C ASN A 15 16.36 38.31 13.55
N GLU A 16 17.01 38.17 12.41
CA GLU A 16 16.27 38.06 11.15
C GLU A 16 15.40 36.81 11.25
N PRO A 17 14.07 36.87 11.03
CA PRO A 17 13.26 35.66 10.96
C PRO A 17 13.63 34.93 9.67
N GLY A 18 14.59 34.01 9.78
CA GLY A 18 14.78 32.98 8.78
C GLY A 18 13.45 32.27 8.58
N VAL A 19 12.97 32.25 7.33
CA VAL A 19 11.82 31.44 6.92
C VAL A 19 12.11 30.02 7.38
N ALA A 20 11.47 29.61 8.47
CA ALA A 20 11.49 28.23 8.92
C ALA A 20 10.99 27.40 7.76
N GLY A 21 11.89 26.63 7.14
CA GLY A 21 11.51 25.66 6.13
C GLY A 21 10.43 24.79 6.74
N ALA A 22 9.27 24.73 6.07
CA ALA A 22 8.17 23.88 6.51
C ALA A 22 8.69 22.44 6.59
N VAL A 23 8.88 21.95 7.81
CA VAL A 23 9.13 20.54 8.03
C VAL A 23 7.86 19.81 7.61
N ALA A 24 7.97 18.99 6.56
CA ALA A 24 6.87 18.15 6.10
C ALA A 24 6.35 17.35 7.30
N ALA A 25 5.04 17.42 7.55
CA ALA A 25 4.42 16.62 8.61
C ALA A 25 4.78 15.14 8.40
N PRO A 26 5.17 14.40 9.44
CA PRO A 26 5.55 13.00 9.31
C PRO A 26 4.43 12.23 8.62
N GLN A 27 4.76 11.53 7.52
CA GLN A 27 3.79 10.68 6.87
C GLN A 27 3.53 9.48 7.78
N ALA A 28 2.28 9.31 8.21
CA ALA A 28 1.89 8.14 8.97
C ALA A 28 1.72 6.97 8.02
N GLN A 29 2.42 5.87 8.27
CA GLN A 29 2.18 4.62 7.56
C GLN A 29 0.75 4.14 7.86
N GLN A 30 -0.06 4.03 6.81
CA GLN A 30 -1.43 3.53 6.84
C GLN A 30 -1.51 2.18 6.14
N TYR A 31 -2.60 1.45 6.42
CA TYR A 31 -2.84 0.12 5.88
C TYR A 31 -4.28 -0.02 5.38
N LEU A 32 -4.42 -0.58 4.18
CA LEU A 32 -5.69 -1.07 3.64
C LEU A 32 -5.64 -2.59 3.62
N PHE A 33 -6.60 -3.25 4.28
CA PHE A 33 -6.77 -4.70 4.20
C PHE A 33 -8.03 -5.04 3.40
N ILE A 34 -7.91 -6.02 2.51
CA ILE A 34 -8.99 -6.52 1.66
C ILE A 34 -9.07 -8.02 1.86
N ALA A 35 -10.19 -8.51 2.38
CA ALA A 35 -10.41 -9.94 2.55
C ALA A 35 -10.49 -10.64 1.18
N GLY A 36 -10.09 -11.92 1.12
CA GLY A 36 -10.18 -12.72 -0.09
C GLY A 36 -11.61 -12.78 -0.66
N SER A 37 -12.63 -12.74 0.20
CA SER A 37 -14.04 -12.72 -0.15
C SER A 37 -14.51 -11.46 -0.90
N ASN A 38 -13.68 -10.41 -0.94
CA ASN A 38 -13.98 -9.19 -1.69
C ASN A 38 -13.53 -9.28 -3.16
N PHE A 39 -12.71 -10.28 -3.50
CA PHE A 39 -12.25 -10.49 -4.85
C PHE A 39 -13.34 -11.16 -5.69
N ARG A 40 -13.45 -10.74 -6.96
CA ARG A 40 -14.40 -11.32 -7.92
C ARG A 40 -13.67 -12.08 -9.01
N PRO A 41 -14.20 -13.23 -9.47
CA PRO A 41 -13.57 -13.95 -10.57
C PRO A 41 -13.57 -13.12 -11.85
N ARG A 42 -12.52 -13.26 -12.65
CA ARG A 42 -12.42 -12.67 -14.00
C ARG A 42 -13.18 -13.46 -15.06
N ASP A 43 -13.37 -14.75 -14.82
CA ASP A 43 -14.07 -15.66 -15.71
C ASP A 43 -15.44 -16.02 -15.13
N SER A 44 -16.49 -15.93 -15.95
CA SER A 44 -17.85 -16.30 -15.55
C SER A 44 -18.02 -17.80 -15.31
N ALA A 45 -17.14 -18.64 -15.86
CA ALA A 45 -17.12 -20.07 -15.62
C ALA A 45 -16.37 -20.46 -14.34
N ALA A 46 -15.67 -19.53 -13.69
CA ALA A 46 -14.93 -19.82 -12.47
C ALA A 46 -15.89 -20.20 -11.32
N THR A 47 -15.71 -21.38 -10.76
CA THR A 47 -16.44 -21.84 -9.58
C THR A 47 -15.57 -21.69 -8.34
N PHE A 48 -16.13 -21.12 -7.28
CA PHE A 48 -15.41 -20.80 -6.05
C PHE A 48 -16.35 -20.82 -4.85
N SER A 49 -15.76 -20.88 -3.66
CA SER A 49 -16.47 -20.80 -2.40
C SER A 49 -15.72 -19.93 -1.41
N TYR A 50 -16.44 -19.40 -0.43
CA TYR A 50 -15.83 -18.69 0.70
C TYR A 50 -15.68 -19.64 1.87
N THR A 51 -14.58 -19.51 2.61
CA THR A 51 -14.33 -20.24 3.84
C THR A 51 -14.16 -19.28 5.02
N GLY A 52 -13.91 -19.82 6.22
CA GLY A 52 -13.74 -19.02 7.44
C GLY A 52 -12.66 -17.95 7.29
N GLY A 53 -12.79 -16.86 8.04
CA GLY A 53 -11.80 -15.77 8.05
C GLY A 53 -11.81 -14.86 6.80
N GLY A 54 -12.78 -15.03 5.90
CA GLY A 54 -12.89 -14.20 4.69
C GLY A 54 -12.06 -14.70 3.51
N CYS A 55 -11.64 -15.98 3.53
CA CYS A 55 -10.88 -16.55 2.43
C CYS A 55 -11.78 -16.99 1.27
N THR A 56 -11.22 -16.96 0.07
CA THR A 56 -11.80 -17.49 -1.17
C THR A 56 -10.94 -18.65 -1.66
N GLN A 57 -11.58 -19.76 -2.00
CA GLN A 57 -10.94 -20.94 -2.60
C GLN A 57 -11.66 -21.29 -3.90
N ARG A 58 -10.94 -21.88 -4.85
CA ARG A 58 -11.59 -22.38 -6.08
C ARG A 58 -12.19 -23.76 -5.86
N ASN A 59 -13.25 -24.05 -6.61
CA ASN A 59 -13.90 -25.36 -6.65
C ASN A 59 -13.65 -26.10 -7.98
N SER A 60 -13.25 -25.39 -9.03
CA SER A 60 -12.90 -25.98 -10.34
C SER A 60 -11.59 -26.75 -10.24
N ASN A 61 -11.44 -27.86 -10.96
CA ASN A 61 -10.24 -28.69 -11.00
C ASN A 61 -9.38 -28.50 -12.27
N THR A 62 -9.73 -27.52 -13.12
CA THR A 62 -9.05 -27.31 -14.40
C THR A 62 -8.38 -25.93 -14.44
N GLY A 63 -7.08 -25.89 -14.69
CA GLY A 63 -6.29 -24.65 -14.79
C GLY A 63 -6.30 -23.81 -13.52
N ASP A 64 -6.00 -22.52 -13.64
CA ASP A 64 -6.00 -21.56 -12.53
C ASP A 64 -7.34 -20.80 -12.47
N SER A 65 -7.60 -20.14 -11.35
CA SER A 65 -8.71 -19.19 -11.24
C SER A 65 -8.20 -17.81 -10.83
N TRP A 66 -8.48 -16.84 -11.69
CA TRP A 66 -8.06 -15.45 -11.51
C TRP A 66 -9.19 -14.63 -10.92
N PHE A 67 -8.87 -13.88 -9.88
CA PHE A 67 -9.78 -13.00 -9.17
C PHE A 67 -9.23 -11.57 -9.15
N THR A 68 -10.10 -10.58 -9.00
CA THR A 68 -9.72 -9.18 -9.01
C THR A 68 -10.55 -8.38 -8.03
N THR A 69 -9.90 -7.38 -7.44
CA THR A 69 -10.55 -6.33 -6.69
C THR A 69 -9.93 -4.98 -7.04
N GLN A 70 -10.73 -3.93 -7.00
CA GLN A 70 -10.25 -2.57 -7.20
C GLN A 70 -9.76 -1.98 -5.87
N ILE A 71 -8.75 -1.12 -5.94
CA ILE A 71 -8.25 -0.37 -4.79
C ILE A 71 -8.44 1.12 -5.05
N GLN A 72 -8.92 1.82 -4.02
CA GLN A 72 -8.95 3.28 -4.01
C GLN A 72 -8.11 3.79 -2.84
N LEU A 73 -7.06 4.53 -3.16
CA LEU A 73 -6.21 5.22 -2.20
C LEU A 73 -6.22 6.72 -2.50
N PRO A 74 -5.93 7.58 -1.51
CA PRO A 74 -5.82 9.01 -1.75
C PRO A 74 -4.79 9.34 -2.83
N ASP A 75 -5.09 10.35 -3.64
CA ASP A 75 -4.14 10.86 -4.62
C ASP A 75 -2.87 11.38 -3.92
N GLY A 76 -1.70 11.10 -4.48
CA GLY A 76 -0.42 11.44 -3.86
C GLY A 76 0.02 10.54 -2.70
N ALA A 77 -0.77 9.54 -2.31
CA ALA A 77 -0.30 8.50 -1.38
C ALA A 77 0.85 7.71 -2.02
N THR A 78 1.84 7.31 -1.22
CA THR A 78 2.95 6.46 -1.68
C THR A 78 2.76 5.05 -1.16
N ILE A 79 2.49 4.11 -2.05
CA ILE A 79 2.43 2.68 -1.74
C ILE A 79 3.84 2.15 -1.61
N ASN A 80 4.13 1.44 -0.52
CA ASN A 80 5.46 0.94 -0.20
C ASN A 80 5.50 -0.53 0.22
N SER A 81 4.34 -1.17 0.38
CA SER A 81 4.26 -2.58 0.72
C SER A 81 2.96 -3.24 0.24
N MET A 82 3.09 -4.53 -0.09
CA MET A 82 1.99 -5.42 -0.40
C MET A 82 2.26 -6.76 0.29
N THR A 83 1.31 -7.25 1.08
CA THR A 83 1.37 -8.55 1.74
C THR A 83 0.12 -9.33 1.38
N VAL A 84 0.26 -10.53 0.83
CA VAL A 84 -0.85 -11.48 0.62
C VAL A 84 -0.90 -12.47 1.77
N TYR A 85 -2.11 -12.79 2.21
CA TYR A 85 -2.43 -13.77 3.24
C TYR A 85 -3.18 -14.93 2.59
N PHE A 86 -2.80 -16.15 2.93
CA PHE A 86 -3.30 -17.34 2.27
C PHE A 86 -3.35 -18.54 3.21
N LEU A 87 -4.17 -19.52 2.84
CA LEU A 87 -4.03 -20.91 3.22
C LEU A 87 -3.30 -21.61 2.08
N ASP A 88 -2.21 -22.31 2.38
CA ASP A 88 -1.47 -23.06 1.38
C ASP A 88 -1.08 -24.43 1.94
N ASN A 89 -1.78 -25.47 1.52
CA ASN A 89 -1.49 -26.87 1.85
C ASN A 89 -0.99 -27.63 0.61
N ASN A 90 -0.52 -26.93 -0.43
CA ASN A 90 -0.17 -27.52 -1.71
C ASN A 90 1.32 -27.34 -2.01
N VAL A 91 2.03 -28.41 -2.37
CA VAL A 91 3.48 -28.32 -2.66
C VAL A 91 3.80 -28.00 -4.12
N THR A 92 2.79 -27.93 -4.98
CA THR A 92 2.93 -27.80 -6.45
C THR A 92 2.37 -26.48 -6.97
N TYR A 93 1.34 -25.96 -6.33
CA TYR A 93 0.58 -24.79 -6.77
C TYR A 93 0.61 -23.73 -5.69
N ASP A 94 0.59 -22.47 -6.09
CA ASP A 94 0.70 -21.33 -5.20
C ASP A 94 -0.50 -20.36 -5.34
N ILE A 95 -0.60 -19.45 -4.37
CA ILE A 95 -1.33 -18.20 -4.53
C ILE A 95 -0.36 -17.18 -5.10
N ASN A 96 -0.71 -16.58 -6.23
CA ASN A 96 -0.01 -15.43 -6.78
C ASN A 96 -0.91 -14.19 -6.68
N SER A 97 -0.34 -13.05 -6.30
CA SER A 97 -1.08 -11.79 -6.15
C SER A 97 -0.26 -10.62 -6.66
N GLU A 98 -0.88 -9.81 -7.50
CA GLU A 98 -0.25 -8.78 -8.30
C GLU A 98 -0.98 -7.45 -8.13
N LEU A 99 -0.26 -6.38 -7.83
CA LEU A 99 -0.78 -5.01 -7.83
C LEU A 99 -0.54 -4.38 -9.20
N TRP A 100 -1.62 -3.96 -9.84
CA TRP A 100 -1.61 -3.37 -11.18
C TRP A 100 -2.14 -1.94 -11.19
N ASN A 101 -1.59 -1.13 -12.08
CA ASN A 101 -2.20 0.09 -12.58
C ASN A 101 -2.76 -0.16 -13.99
N PHE A 102 -4.06 0.11 -14.17
CA PHE A 102 -4.74 0.00 -15.46
C PHE A 102 -5.13 1.40 -15.93
N ASN A 103 -4.66 1.84 -17.10
CA ASN A 103 -4.94 3.20 -17.59
C ASN A 103 -6.31 3.33 -18.30
N GLY A 104 -7.08 2.24 -18.41
CA GLY A 104 -8.38 2.21 -19.09
C GLY A 104 -8.35 2.29 -20.63
N ALA A 105 -7.19 2.59 -21.23
CA ALA A 105 -6.96 2.64 -22.68
C ALA A 105 -6.23 1.38 -23.21
N GLY A 106 -6.23 0.30 -22.42
CA GLY A 106 -5.54 -0.96 -22.73
C GLY A 106 -4.07 -1.03 -22.25
N GLY A 107 -3.55 0.03 -21.65
CA GLY A 107 -2.24 0.02 -21.01
C GLY A 107 -2.29 -0.54 -19.59
N THR A 108 -1.30 -1.37 -19.26
CA THR A 108 -1.17 -2.07 -17.99
C THR A 108 0.23 -1.90 -17.45
N ASN A 109 0.38 -1.66 -16.14
CA ASN A 109 1.67 -1.62 -15.47
C ASN A 109 1.62 -2.46 -14.19
N LEU A 110 2.47 -3.48 -14.10
CA LEU A 110 2.65 -4.28 -12.89
C LEU A 110 3.52 -3.50 -11.91
N LEU A 111 3.04 -3.31 -10.69
CA LEU A 111 3.72 -2.52 -9.67
C LEU A 111 4.42 -3.39 -8.63
N ALA A 112 3.80 -4.51 -8.26
CA ALA A 112 4.30 -5.43 -7.24
C ALA A 112 3.65 -6.80 -7.39
N GLU A 113 4.34 -7.85 -6.94
CA GLU A 113 3.90 -9.24 -6.99
C GLU A 113 4.33 -9.95 -5.70
N ALA A 114 3.48 -10.83 -5.16
CA ALA A 114 3.74 -11.61 -3.97
C ALA A 114 3.13 -13.02 -4.12
N ASP A 115 3.98 -14.03 -3.94
CA ASP A 115 3.63 -15.44 -4.17
C ASP A 115 3.80 -16.29 -2.93
N SER A 116 2.88 -17.23 -2.70
CA SER A 116 3.11 -18.32 -1.75
C SER A 116 4.17 -19.29 -2.28
N SER A 117 4.55 -20.27 -1.46
CA SER A 117 5.60 -21.25 -1.82
C SER A 117 5.35 -22.61 -1.16
N GLY A 118 4.10 -23.06 -1.18
CA GLY A 118 3.68 -24.35 -0.63
C GLY A 118 3.94 -24.54 0.85
N SER A 119 3.68 -23.52 1.68
CA SER A 119 3.90 -23.55 3.13
C SER A 119 2.65 -24.02 3.89
N PRO A 120 2.57 -25.29 4.37
CA PRO A 120 1.37 -25.85 4.97
C PRO A 120 0.70 -24.95 6.01
N GLY A 121 -0.59 -24.68 5.80
CA GLY A 121 -1.43 -23.91 6.71
C GLY A 121 -1.58 -22.45 6.30
N TYR A 122 -2.02 -21.63 7.26
CA TYR A 122 -2.21 -20.20 7.05
C TYR A 122 -0.87 -19.48 7.17
N SER A 123 -0.55 -18.65 6.18
CA SER A 123 0.68 -17.86 6.16
C SER A 123 0.49 -16.58 5.35
N SER A 124 1.57 -15.84 5.21
CA SER A 124 1.62 -14.62 4.39
C SER A 124 2.99 -14.46 3.77
N THR A 125 3.02 -13.80 2.62
CA THR A 125 4.25 -13.37 1.96
C THR A 125 4.10 -11.92 1.54
N SER A 126 5.22 -11.20 1.45
CA SER A 126 5.22 -9.80 1.01
C SER A 126 5.96 -9.68 -0.31
N ALA A 127 5.51 -8.73 -1.12
CA ALA A 127 6.22 -8.36 -2.33
C ALA A 127 7.64 -7.87 -1.98
N PRO A 128 8.60 -8.03 -2.89
CA PRO A 128 9.87 -7.31 -2.82
C PRO A 128 9.65 -5.80 -2.68
N ALA A 129 10.67 -5.09 -2.18
CA ALA A 129 10.57 -3.64 -1.98
C ALA A 129 10.22 -2.91 -3.29
N PHE A 130 9.20 -2.05 -3.24
CA PHE A 130 8.74 -1.21 -4.34
C PHE A 130 8.24 0.14 -3.82
N SER A 131 8.03 1.09 -4.73
CA SER A 131 7.41 2.37 -4.40
C SER A 131 6.55 2.86 -5.56
N HIS A 132 5.32 3.26 -5.27
CA HIS A 132 4.39 3.81 -6.27
C HIS A 132 3.61 4.98 -5.70
N VAL A 133 3.70 6.14 -6.35
CA VAL A 133 2.86 7.30 -6.03
C VAL A 133 1.54 7.18 -6.76
N VAL A 134 0.44 7.19 -6.01
CA VAL A 134 -0.92 7.12 -6.53
C VAL A 134 -1.22 8.38 -7.32
N ASN A 135 -1.61 8.20 -8.59
CA ASN A 135 -2.18 9.24 -9.43
C ASN A 135 -3.51 8.75 -10.00
N ASN A 136 -4.60 9.16 -9.36
CA ASN A 136 -5.95 8.73 -9.70
C ASN A 136 -6.42 9.25 -11.07
N SER A 137 -5.74 10.26 -11.64
CA SER A 137 -5.99 10.75 -13.00
C SER A 137 -5.28 9.93 -14.09
N ALA A 138 -4.23 9.19 -13.74
CA ALA A 138 -3.44 8.39 -14.69
C ALA A 138 -3.96 6.94 -14.83
N GLY A 139 -4.66 6.42 -13.83
CA GLY A 139 -5.36 5.14 -13.92
C GLY A 139 -5.70 4.53 -12.56
N PRO A 140 -6.82 3.79 -12.44
CA PRO A 140 -7.16 3.07 -11.22
C PRO A 140 -6.17 1.94 -10.90
N LEU A 141 -6.06 1.64 -9.60
CA LEU A 141 -5.32 0.50 -9.10
C LEU A 141 -6.24 -0.71 -8.91
N SER A 142 -5.70 -1.90 -9.14
CA SER A 142 -6.41 -3.15 -8.88
C SER A 142 -5.42 -4.22 -8.46
N VAL A 143 -5.88 -5.14 -7.61
CA VAL A 143 -5.15 -6.36 -7.33
C VAL A 143 -5.76 -7.48 -8.14
N VAL A 144 -4.89 -8.26 -8.74
CA VAL A 144 -5.20 -9.47 -9.47
C VAL A 144 -4.56 -10.61 -8.69
N ALA A 145 -5.33 -11.63 -8.36
CA ALA A 145 -4.80 -12.80 -7.65
C ALA A 145 -5.19 -14.07 -8.40
N SER A 146 -4.24 -14.98 -8.55
CA SER A 146 -4.52 -16.33 -9.01
C SER A 146 -4.51 -17.30 -7.84
N ILE A 147 -5.54 -18.14 -7.80
CA ILE A 147 -5.50 -19.40 -7.06
C ILE A 147 -5.12 -20.44 -8.12
N GLN A 148 -3.86 -20.86 -8.13
CA GLN A 148 -3.40 -21.88 -9.06
C GLN A 148 -4.10 -23.22 -8.78
N GLY A 149 -3.96 -24.20 -9.68
CA GLY A 149 -4.72 -25.47 -9.77
C GLY A 149 -5.16 -26.23 -8.50
N GLY A 150 -4.72 -25.90 -7.29
CA GLY A 150 -5.29 -26.35 -6.03
C GLY A 150 -6.77 -26.00 -5.84
N VAL A 151 -7.54 -26.95 -5.29
CA VAL A 151 -8.98 -26.84 -5.04
C VAL A 151 -9.33 -27.01 -3.57
N GLY A 152 -10.47 -26.45 -3.16
CA GLY A 152 -10.95 -26.55 -1.78
C GLY A 152 -9.89 -26.09 -0.78
N SER A 153 -9.74 -26.82 0.33
CA SER A 153 -8.82 -26.44 1.41
C SER A 153 -7.33 -26.64 1.09
N SER A 154 -6.96 -26.86 -0.18
CA SER A 154 -5.55 -26.93 -0.57
C SER A 154 -4.93 -25.55 -0.80
N LEU A 155 -5.68 -24.61 -1.39
CA LEU A 155 -5.25 -23.23 -1.60
C LEU A 155 -6.43 -22.29 -1.39
N ALA A 156 -6.24 -21.25 -0.58
CA ALA A 156 -7.21 -20.18 -0.45
C ALA A 156 -6.53 -18.82 -0.32
N LEU A 157 -7.03 -17.84 -1.09
CA LEU A 157 -6.69 -16.44 -0.92
C LEU A 157 -7.46 -15.91 0.29
N CYS A 158 -6.77 -15.53 1.37
CA CYS A 158 -7.40 -15.04 2.60
C CYS A 158 -7.48 -13.52 2.68
N GLY A 159 -6.58 -12.83 1.98
CA GLY A 159 -6.69 -11.39 1.81
C GLY A 159 -5.36 -10.77 1.42
N LEU A 160 -5.37 -9.45 1.35
CA LEU A 160 -4.24 -8.66 0.95
C LEU A 160 -4.19 -7.36 1.75
N ARG A 161 -3.00 -6.99 2.20
CA ARG A 161 -2.72 -5.73 2.88
C ARG A 161 -1.81 -4.87 2.01
N ILE A 162 -2.24 -3.64 1.76
CA ILE A 162 -1.42 -2.59 1.17
C ILE A 162 -1.00 -1.63 2.27
N GLY A 163 0.30 -1.40 2.40
CA GLY A 163 0.83 -0.31 3.20
C GLY A 163 1.14 0.90 2.31
N PHE A 164 0.70 2.07 2.75
CA PHE A 164 0.96 3.33 2.07
C PHE A 164 1.20 4.48 3.06
N ASP A 165 2.04 5.41 2.65
CA ASP A 165 2.26 6.67 3.34
C ASP A 165 1.34 7.75 2.75
N TYR A 166 0.61 8.46 3.62
CA TYR A 166 -0.24 9.57 3.20
C TYR A 166 -0.30 10.64 4.28
N SER A 167 -0.09 11.90 3.88
CA SER A 167 -0.24 13.06 4.75
C SER A 167 -1.30 14.01 4.18
N PRO A 168 -2.48 14.14 4.82
CA PRO A 168 -3.55 14.98 4.30
C PRO A 168 -3.28 16.49 4.44
N LEU A 169 -2.16 16.89 5.06
CA LEU A 169 -1.89 18.27 5.48
C LEU A 169 -0.88 19.03 4.61
N ALA A 170 -0.43 18.48 3.48
CA ALA A 170 0.52 19.18 2.60
C ALA A 170 -0.05 20.45 1.93
N THR A 171 -1.36 20.73 2.05
CA THR A 171 -2.05 21.78 1.26
C THR A 171 -2.63 22.96 2.07
N ASN A 172 -2.47 23.04 3.40
CA ASN A 172 -2.99 24.18 4.18
C ASN A 172 -1.88 25.01 4.81
N TYR A 173 -1.19 25.83 4.02
CA TYR A 173 -0.53 27.02 4.56
C TYR A 173 -1.61 28.06 4.86
N LEU A 174 -2.04 28.14 6.13
CA LEU A 174 -2.79 29.30 6.60
C LEU A 174 -1.83 30.50 6.59
N PRO A 175 -2.15 31.62 5.91
CA PRO A 175 -1.33 32.82 6.04
C PRO A 175 -1.38 33.27 7.50
N ALA A 176 -0.22 33.40 8.14
CA ALA A 176 -0.12 34.05 9.43
C ALA A 176 -0.52 35.52 9.25
N VAL A 177 -1.72 35.88 9.70
CA VAL A 177 -2.11 37.28 9.82
C VAL A 177 -1.34 37.85 11.01
N LEU A 178 -0.20 38.48 10.74
CA LEU A 178 0.44 39.37 11.70
C LEU A 178 -0.48 40.59 11.85
N ARG A 179 -1.08 40.74 13.04
CA ARG A 179 -1.68 42.00 13.44
C ARG A 179 -0.54 42.90 13.92
N GLU A 180 -0.28 43.97 13.20
CA GLU A 180 0.57 45.06 13.68
C GLU A 180 -0.19 45.86 14.77
N PRO A 181 0.53 46.43 15.75
CA PRO A 181 -0.02 47.02 16.98
C PRO A 181 -0.88 48.27 16.76
#